data_AF-A0A4R3MNW2-F1
#
_entry.id   AF-A0A4R3MNW2-F1
#
_cell.length_a   1.000
_cell.length_b   1.000
_cell.length_c   1.000
_cell.angle_alpha   90.00
_cell.angle_beta   90.00
_cell.angle_gamma   90.00
#
_symmetry.space_group_name_H-M   'P 1'
#
loop_
_entity.id
_entity.type
_entity.pdbx_description
1 polymer ?
#
loop_
_entity_poly.entity_id
_entity_poly.type
_entity_poly.pdbx_seq_one_letter_code
_entity_poly.pdbx_strand_id
1 'polypeptide(L)'
;MSNNYIFSNAEEELLSLPKEYTVEIALENNDLLYTPLAQSFNIDQLVKFLCNFNNGIPDKIRITMFGIDGPPTLSILEYNGEYLKLTIDVSRYDGDVYDEFIISYGYDIIIDKTYYNSYNAYSFFLNKFDNGLALIFTYTIFNMQL
;
A
#
# COMPACT_ATOMS: atom_id res chain seq x y z
N MET A 1 20.63 20.77 0.50
CA MET A 1 19.40 21.59 0.53
C MET A 1 18.26 20.61 0.74
N SER A 2 17.66 20.59 1.92
CA SER A 2 16.52 19.73 2.23
C SER A 2 15.27 20.37 1.63
N ASN A 3 14.79 19.82 0.51
CA ASN A 3 13.47 20.17 -0.01
C ASN A 3 12.44 19.53 0.93
N ASN A 4 11.86 20.32 1.83
CA ASN A 4 10.72 19.89 2.64
C ASN A 4 9.51 19.73 1.71
N TYR A 5 9.40 18.57 1.06
CA TYR A 5 8.17 18.15 0.40
C TYR A 5 7.17 17.80 1.51
N ILE A 6 6.16 18.64 1.69
CA ILE A 6 5.08 18.40 2.64
C ILE A 6 3.94 17.79 1.83
N PHE A 7 3.77 16.47 1.95
CA PHE A 7 2.53 15.85 1.47
C PHE A 7 1.34 16.39 2.28
N SER A 8 0.15 16.37 1.67
CA SER A 8 -1.09 16.50 2.44
C SER A 8 -1.10 15.48 3.57
N ASN A 9 -1.71 15.82 4.70
CA ASN A 9 -1.84 14.91 5.84
C ASN A 9 -2.55 13.61 5.39
N ALA A 10 -1.84 12.48 5.38
CA ALA A 10 -2.36 11.20 4.89
C ALA A 10 -3.60 10.75 5.66
N GLU A 11 -3.63 11.02 6.97
CA GLU A 11 -4.76 10.77 7.85
C GLU A 11 -6.01 11.54 7.38
N GLU A 12 -5.89 12.84 7.09
CA GLU A 12 -7.00 13.66 6.58
C GLU A 12 -7.46 13.19 5.19
N GLU A 13 -6.53 12.81 4.32
CA GLU A 13 -6.85 12.27 3.01
C GLU A 13 -7.67 10.98 3.13
N LEU A 14 -7.25 10.05 3.99
CA LEU A 14 -7.95 8.78 4.23
C LEU A 14 -9.34 8.99 4.85
N LEU A 15 -9.49 9.92 5.80
CA LEU A 15 -10.79 10.27 6.38
C LEU A 15 -11.75 10.94 5.40
N SER A 16 -11.21 11.64 4.38
CA SER A 16 -12.04 12.29 3.37
C SER A 16 -12.68 11.31 2.38
N LEU A 17 -12.17 10.07 2.30
CA LEU A 17 -12.69 9.04 1.41
C LEU A 17 -14.02 8.48 1.94
N PRO A 18 -15.01 8.19 1.06
CA PRO A 18 -16.33 7.71 1.48
C PRO A 18 -16.22 6.42 2.28
N LYS A 19 -17.03 6.28 3.34
CA LYS A 19 -17.01 5.12 4.24
C LYS A 19 -17.29 3.82 3.50
N GLU A 20 -18.27 3.84 2.60
CA GLU A 20 -18.47 2.78 1.60
C GLU A 20 -17.52 3.02 0.44
N TYR A 21 -16.42 2.26 0.40
CA TYR A 21 -15.40 2.38 -0.64
C TYR A 21 -15.38 1.08 -1.45
N THR A 22 -15.79 1.14 -2.72
CA THR A 22 -15.93 -0.04 -3.57
C THR A 22 -14.71 -0.24 -4.46
N VAL A 23 -14.63 -1.41 -5.12
CA VAL A 23 -13.59 -1.70 -6.10
C VAL A 23 -13.61 -0.69 -7.25
N GLU A 24 -14.80 -0.29 -7.70
CA GLU A 24 -14.98 0.69 -8.76
C GLU A 24 -14.43 2.06 -8.34
N ILE A 25 -14.74 2.51 -7.12
CA ILE A 25 -14.21 3.77 -6.58
C ILE A 25 -12.67 3.72 -6.50
N ALA A 26 -12.11 2.60 -6.03
CA ALA A 26 -10.66 2.43 -5.95
C ALA A 26 -9.99 2.49 -7.33
N LEU A 27 -10.60 1.89 -8.36
CA LEU A 27 -10.14 1.94 -9.74
C LEU A 27 -10.23 3.36 -10.32
N GLU A 28 -11.34 4.06 -10.10
CA GLU A 28 -11.55 5.45 -10.53
C GLU A 28 -10.54 6.41 -9.89
N ASN A 29 -10.21 6.18 -8.62
CA ASN A 29 -9.20 6.94 -7.88
C ASN A 29 -7.75 6.55 -8.22
N ASN A 30 -7.55 5.57 -9.10
CA ASN A 30 -6.25 5.07 -9.52
C ASN A 30 -5.40 4.52 -8.35
N ASP A 31 -6.06 3.91 -7.36
CA ASP A 31 -5.40 3.27 -6.23
C ASP A 31 -4.63 2.02 -6.70
N LEU A 32 -3.52 1.71 -6.04
CA LEU A 32 -2.92 0.37 -6.12
C LEU A 32 -3.86 -0.62 -5.43
N LEU A 33 -4.56 -1.41 -6.22
CA LEU A 33 -5.67 -2.22 -5.73
C LEU A 33 -5.27 -3.69 -5.62
N TYR A 34 -5.65 -4.33 -4.52
CA TYR A 34 -5.66 -5.79 -4.35
C TYR A 34 -7.08 -6.27 -4.02
N THR A 35 -7.59 -7.24 -4.77
CA THR A 35 -8.94 -7.79 -4.59
C THR A 35 -8.92 -9.18 -3.95
N PRO A 36 -10.06 -9.66 -3.42
CA PRO A 36 -10.12 -10.95 -2.73
C PRO A 36 -9.85 -12.16 -3.63
N LEU A 37 -10.00 -11.98 -4.96
CA LEU A 37 -9.68 -12.99 -5.97
C LEU A 37 -8.21 -12.98 -6.39
N ALA A 38 -7.34 -12.41 -5.55
CA ALA A 38 -5.91 -12.30 -5.77
C ALA A 38 -5.54 -11.54 -7.06
N GLN A 39 -6.41 -10.63 -7.52
CA GLN A 39 -6.15 -9.75 -8.65
C GLN A 39 -5.58 -8.43 -8.16
N SER A 40 -4.66 -7.88 -8.93
CA SER A 40 -4.07 -6.57 -8.65
C SER A 40 -4.24 -5.64 -9.84
N PHE A 41 -4.60 -4.39 -9.57
CA PHE A 41 -4.81 -3.36 -10.59
C PHE A 41 -3.92 -2.15 -10.31
N ASN A 42 -3.71 -1.34 -11.35
CA ASN A 42 -2.87 -0.13 -11.30
C ASN A 42 -1.45 -0.38 -10.76
N ILE A 43 -0.87 -1.56 -11.10
CA ILE A 43 0.50 -1.95 -10.71
C ILE A 43 1.54 -0.94 -11.22
N ASP A 44 1.26 -0.25 -12.32
CA ASP A 44 2.08 0.84 -12.84
C ASP A 44 2.30 1.96 -11.82
N GLN A 45 1.34 2.20 -10.91
CA GLN A 45 1.51 3.17 -9.81
C GLN A 45 2.59 2.70 -8.85
N LEU A 46 2.61 1.41 -8.50
CA LEU A 46 3.66 0.84 -7.65
C LEU A 46 5.02 0.93 -8.34
N VAL A 47 5.09 0.59 -9.63
CA VAL A 47 6.34 0.68 -10.41
C VAL A 47 6.86 2.11 -10.46
N LYS A 48 5.97 3.09 -10.67
CA LYS A 48 6.32 4.52 -10.67
C LYS A 48 6.82 4.96 -9.29
N PHE A 49 6.11 4.61 -8.23
CA PHE A 49 6.51 4.94 -6.86
C PHE A 49 7.89 4.37 -6.52
N LEU A 50 8.14 3.08 -6.83
CA LEU A 50 9.44 2.44 -6.60
C LEU A 50 10.56 3.10 -7.43
N CYS A 51 10.28 3.52 -8.66
CA CYS A 51 11.23 4.25 -9.48
C CYS A 51 11.58 5.60 -8.83
N ASN A 52 10.60 6.35 -8.34
CA ASN A 52 10.82 7.61 -7.66
C ASN A 52 11.60 7.42 -6.35
N PHE A 53 11.21 6.45 -5.52
CA PHE A 53 11.92 6.06 -4.30
C PHE A 53 13.41 5.77 -4.57
N ASN A 54 13.71 4.90 -5.53
CA ASN A 54 15.08 4.53 -5.89
C ASN A 54 15.92 5.70 -6.42
N ASN A 55 15.27 6.74 -6.95
CA ASN A 55 15.92 7.96 -7.42
C ASN A 55 15.97 9.08 -6.36
N GLY A 56 15.51 8.81 -5.13
CA GLY A 56 15.45 9.82 -4.07
C GLY A 56 14.39 10.91 -4.32
N ILE A 57 13.43 10.67 -5.21
CA ILE A 57 12.37 11.61 -5.59
C ILE A 57 11.17 11.39 -4.65
N PRO A 58 10.72 12.42 -3.92
CA PRO A 58 9.52 12.29 -3.09
C PRO A 58 8.30 11.90 -3.91
N ASP A 59 7.54 10.93 -3.44
CA ASP A 59 6.30 10.46 -4.09
C ASP A 59 5.33 9.88 -3.05
N LYS A 60 4.08 9.68 -3.45
CA LYS A 60 3.08 8.97 -2.66
C LYS A 60 2.20 8.08 -3.51
N ILE A 61 1.70 7.01 -2.91
CA ILE A 61 0.76 6.08 -3.54
C ILE A 61 -0.32 5.67 -2.55
N ARG A 62 -1.58 5.64 -3.00
CA ARG A 62 -2.69 5.06 -2.23
C ARG A 62 -2.83 3.58 -2.56
N ILE A 63 -3.02 2.78 -1.53
CA ILE A 63 -3.15 1.33 -1.62
C ILE A 63 -4.50 0.95 -1.02
N THR A 64 -5.26 0.16 -1.75
CA THR A 64 -6.58 -0.31 -1.34
C THR A 64 -6.61 -1.83 -1.39
N MET A 65 -6.93 -2.47 -0.27
CA MET A 65 -7.00 -3.92 -0.16
C MET A 65 -8.39 -4.35 0.28
N PHE A 66 -9.02 -5.22 -0.51
CA PHE A 66 -10.30 -5.84 -0.18
C PHE A 66 -10.09 -7.26 0.34
N GLY A 67 -10.70 -7.56 1.49
CA GLY A 67 -10.87 -8.92 1.99
C GLY A 67 -12.13 -9.58 1.41
N ILE A 68 -12.27 -10.90 1.58
CA ILE A 68 -13.47 -11.64 1.18
C ILE A 68 -14.71 -11.09 1.92
N ASP A 69 -14.54 -10.82 3.21
CA ASP A 69 -15.56 -10.27 4.09
C ASP A 69 -15.01 -9.02 4.79
N GLY A 70 -15.85 -7.99 4.91
CA GLY A 70 -15.54 -6.77 5.64
C GLY A 70 -15.19 -5.55 4.78
N PRO A 71 -14.93 -4.39 5.41
CA PRO A 71 -14.57 -3.17 4.72
C PRO A 71 -13.16 -3.27 4.13
N PRO A 72 -12.84 -2.47 3.09
CA PRO A 72 -11.47 -2.41 2.58
C PRO A 72 -10.52 -1.78 3.59
N THR A 73 -9.27 -2.23 3.54
CA THR A 73 -8.15 -1.52 4.16
C THR A 73 -7.67 -0.45 3.19
N LEU A 74 -7.66 0.81 3.62
CA LEU A 74 -7.10 1.92 2.87
C LEU A 74 -5.79 2.34 3.51
N SER A 75 -4.77 2.57 2.71
CA SER A 75 -3.49 3.07 3.20
C SER A 75 -2.82 4.00 2.21
N ILE A 76 -1.92 4.84 2.71
CA ILE A 76 -1.06 5.70 1.90
C ILE A 76 0.38 5.39 2.28
N LEU A 77 1.20 5.11 1.27
CA LEU A 77 2.65 5.03 1.39
C LEU A 77 3.26 6.30 0.80
N GLU A 78 4.05 6.99 1.60
CA GLU A 78 4.68 8.26 1.26
C GLU A 78 6.18 8.13 1.41
N TYR A 79 6.96 8.66 0.46
CA TYR A 79 8.40 8.83 0.58
C TYR A 79 8.72 10.31 0.48
N ASN A 80 9.34 10.90 1.50
CA ASN A 80 9.62 12.34 1.52
C ASN A 80 11.01 12.72 1.00
N GLY A 81 11.79 11.76 0.50
CA GLY A 81 13.19 11.96 0.11
C GLY A 81 14.21 11.52 1.17
N GLU A 82 13.76 11.15 2.37
CA GLU A 82 14.60 10.64 3.46
C GLU A 82 14.07 9.32 4.02
N TYR A 83 12.78 9.23 4.28
CA TYR A 83 12.13 8.04 4.85
C TYR A 83 10.75 7.79 4.25
N LEU A 84 10.26 6.57 4.44
CA LEU A 84 8.93 6.10 4.10
C LEU A 84 7.99 6.26 5.31
N LYS A 85 6.78 6.77 5.09
CA LYS A 85 5.66 6.72 6.03
C LYS A 85 4.56 5.87 5.42
N LEU A 86 4.14 4.82 6.11
CA LEU A 86 2.94 4.05 5.77
C LEU A 86 1.86 4.37 6.81
N THR A 87 0.74 4.93 6.34
CA THR A 87 -0.43 5.26 7.15
C THR A 87 -1.57 4.34 6.74
N ILE A 88 -2.10 3.54 7.66
CA ILE A 88 -3.18 2.59 7.42
C ILE A 88 -4.41 3.05 8.20
N ASP A 89 -5.52 3.27 7.49
CA ASP A 89 -6.83 3.55 8.08
C ASP A 89 -7.44 2.24 8.61
N VAL A 90 -7.56 2.15 9.94
CA VAL A 90 -8.21 1.03 10.62
C VAL A 90 -9.56 1.41 11.23
N SER A 91 -9.95 2.69 11.13
CA SER A 91 -11.21 3.23 11.67
C SER A 91 -12.47 2.61 11.03
N ARG A 92 -12.32 1.98 9.87
CA ARG A 92 -13.41 1.35 9.10
C ARG A 92 -13.81 -0.01 9.64
N TYR A 93 -12.94 -0.68 10.40
CA TYR A 93 -13.20 -2.01 10.96
C TYR A 93 -13.98 -1.91 12.27
N ASP A 94 -15.06 -2.68 12.39
CA ASP A 94 -15.83 -2.75 13.63
C ASP A 94 -15.01 -3.48 14.72
N GLY A 95 -14.77 -2.79 15.85
CA GLY A 95 -14.09 -3.31 17.03
C GLY A 95 -13.68 -2.20 18.00
N ASP A 96 -13.33 -2.55 19.24
CA ASP A 96 -12.71 -1.64 20.22
C ASP A 96 -11.25 -1.33 19.81
N VAL A 97 -11.05 -0.82 18.58
CA VAL A 97 -9.76 -0.32 18.12
C VAL A 97 -9.66 1.11 18.65
N TYR A 98 -8.75 1.32 19.62
CA TYR A 98 -8.57 2.62 20.26
C TYR A 98 -7.92 3.67 19.34
N ASP A 99 -7.30 3.22 18.24
CA ASP A 99 -6.60 4.06 17.27
C ASP A 99 -7.30 4.05 15.91
N GLU A 100 -7.47 5.21 15.28
CA GLU A 100 -8.03 5.33 13.92
C GLU A 100 -7.01 4.94 12.83
N PHE A 101 -5.71 5.02 13.15
CA PHE A 101 -4.62 4.81 12.21
C PHE A 101 -3.49 3.97 12.81
N ILE A 102 -2.92 3.11 11.97
CA ILE A 102 -1.62 2.49 12.23
C ILE A 102 -0.59 3.22 11.36
N ILE A 103 0.43 3.79 12.00
CA ILE A 103 1.51 4.52 11.32
C ILE A 103 2.83 3.79 11.53
N SER A 104 3.54 3.53 10.44
CA SER A 104 4.91 3.00 10.48
C SER A 104 5.84 3.85 9.65
N TYR A 105 7.06 4.02 10.14
CA TYR A 105 8.14 4.72 9.44
C TYR A 105 9.21 3.72 9.08
N GLY A 106 9.72 3.77 7.86
CA GLY A 106 10.82 2.92 7.42
C GLY A 106 11.75 3.63 6.45
N TYR A 107 12.78 2.94 6.00
CA TYR A 107 13.86 3.54 5.20
C TYR A 107 14.20 2.71 3.96
N ASP A 108 13.58 1.53 3.80
CA ASP A 108 13.84 0.64 2.69
C ASP A 108 12.59 -0.17 2.33
N ILE A 109 12.52 -0.60 1.06
CA ILE A 109 11.45 -1.47 0.56
C ILE A 109 12.07 -2.80 0.17
N ILE A 110 11.75 -3.84 0.94
CA ILE A 110 12.15 -5.21 0.62
C ILE A 110 11.09 -5.84 -0.29
N ILE A 111 11.57 -6.45 -1.38
CA ILE A 111 10.75 -7.29 -2.25
C ILE A 111 11.12 -8.74 -1.96
N ASP A 112 10.19 -9.49 -1.38
CA ASP A 112 10.36 -10.92 -1.12
C ASP A 112 9.41 -11.75 -2.01
N LYS A 113 9.77 -12.99 -2.32
CA LYS A 113 8.99 -13.90 -3.16
C LYS A 113 8.80 -15.24 -2.48
N THR A 114 7.55 -15.66 -2.32
CA THR A 114 7.20 -17.01 -1.86
C THR A 114 6.47 -17.77 -2.95
N TYR A 115 6.83 -19.03 -3.14
CA TYR A 115 6.17 -19.93 -4.08
C TYR A 115 5.11 -20.76 -3.35
N TYR A 116 3.87 -20.72 -3.84
CA TYR A 116 2.79 -21.56 -3.32
C TYR A 116 2.75 -22.92 -4.02
N ASN A 117 3.06 -22.93 -5.33
CA ASN A 117 3.26 -24.14 -6.12
C ASN A 117 4.20 -23.83 -7.31
N SER A 118 4.39 -24.78 -8.22
CA SER A 118 5.27 -24.61 -9.38
C SER A 118 4.83 -23.53 -10.38
N TYR A 119 3.61 -22.97 -10.25
CA TYR A 119 3.00 -22.06 -11.21
C TYR A 119 2.66 -20.68 -10.62
N ASN A 120 2.48 -20.61 -9.29
CA ASN A 120 2.01 -19.43 -8.59
C ASN A 120 3.03 -18.97 -7.54
N ALA A 121 3.42 -17.70 -7.63
CA ALA A 121 4.25 -17.03 -6.64
C ALA A 121 3.58 -15.76 -6.13
N TYR A 122 3.78 -15.46 -4.85
CA TYR A 122 3.46 -14.17 -4.25
C TYR A 122 4.72 -13.34 -4.17
N SER A 123 4.63 -12.06 -4.55
CA SER A 123 5.63 -11.05 -4.20
C SER A 123 5.08 -10.20 -3.06
N PHE A 124 5.90 -10.00 -2.03
CA PHE A 124 5.60 -9.16 -0.88
C PHE A 124 6.45 -7.90 -0.97
N PHE A 125 5.82 -6.75 -0.79
CA PHE A 125 6.50 -5.48 -0.62
C PHE A 125 6.43 -5.14 0.87
N LEU A 126 7.59 -5.02 1.50
CA LEU A 126 7.70 -4.81 2.94
C LEU A 126 8.42 -3.49 3.20
N ASN A 127 7.84 -2.65 4.05
CA ASN A 127 8.50 -1.48 4.60
C ASN A 127 9.42 -1.93 5.72
N LYS A 128 10.73 -1.67 5.59
CA LYS A 128 11.72 -2.03 6.61
C LYS A 128 12.00 -0.86 7.54
N PHE A 129 11.95 -1.14 8.84
CA PHE A 129 12.26 -0.20 9.91
C PHE A 129 13.12 -0.86 10.99
N ASP A 130 13.62 -0.07 11.94
CA ASP A 130 14.70 -0.47 12.85
C ASP A 130 14.46 -1.81 13.57
N ASN A 131 13.21 -2.11 13.92
CA ASN A 131 12.84 -3.28 14.71
C ASN A 131 11.85 -4.23 14.01
N GLY A 132 11.64 -4.10 12.69
CA GLY A 132 10.65 -4.94 12.03
C GLY A 132 10.38 -4.66 10.56
N LEU A 133 9.32 -5.31 10.09
CA LEU A 133 8.81 -5.24 8.73
C LEU A 133 7.30 -4.97 8.80
N ALA A 134 6.81 -4.07 7.95
CA ALA A 134 5.38 -3.87 7.76
C ALA A 134 5.02 -4.25 6.32
N LEU A 135 3.95 -5.02 6.15
CA LEU A 135 3.45 -5.38 4.83
C LEU A 135 2.85 -4.13 4.16
N ILE A 136 3.38 -3.74 3.01
CA ILE A 136 2.84 -2.68 2.16
C ILE A 136 1.79 -3.28 1.22
N PHE A 137 2.17 -4.33 0.50
CA PHE A 137 1.35 -4.88 -0.58
C PHE A 137 1.76 -6.32 -0.92
N THR A 138 0.78 -7.12 -1.35
CA THR A 138 1.01 -8.45 -1.93
C THR A 138 0.57 -8.48 -3.38
N TYR A 139 1.42 -9.05 -4.24
CA TYR A 139 1.14 -9.23 -5.66
C TYR A 139 1.23 -10.70 -6.06
N THR A 140 0.21 -11.22 -6.75
CA THR A 140 0.21 -12.59 -7.27
C THR A 140 0.77 -12.62 -8.68
N ILE A 141 1.83 -13.40 -8.88
CA ILE A 141 2.37 -13.70 -10.20
C ILE A 141 1.81 -15.06 -10.66
N PHE A 142 0.93 -15.01 -11.66
CA PHE A 142 0.48 -16.20 -12.38
C PHE A 142 1.42 -16.44 -13.57
N ASN A 143 2.27 -17.46 -13.49
CA ASN A 143 3.00 -17.92 -14.66
C ASN A 143 2.07 -18.82 -15.48
N MET A 144 1.31 -18.25 -16.41
CA MET A 144 0.62 -19.04 -17.42
C MET A 144 1.68 -19.61 -18.38
N GLN A 145 1.77 -20.94 -18.46
CA GLN A 145 2.42 -21.58 -19.59
C GLN A 145 1.58 -21.29 -20.84
N LEU A 146 2.19 -20.61 -21.82
CA LEU A 146 1.67 -20.49 -23.20
C LEU A 146 1.73 -21.84 -23.92
#